data_AF-A0A4R1YZ86-F1
#
_entry.id   AF-A0A4R1YZ86-F1
#
_cell.length_a   1.000
_cell.length_b   1.000
_cell.length_c   1.000
_cell.angle_alpha   90.00
_cell.angle_beta   90.00
_cell.angle_gamma   90.00
#
_symmetry.space_group_name_H-M   'P 1'
#
loop_
_entity.id
_entity.type
_entity.pdbx_description
1 polymer ?
#
loop_
_entity_poly.entity_id
_entity_poly.type
_entity_poly.pdbx_seq_one_letter_code
_entity_poly.pdbx_strand_id
1 'polypeptide(L)'
;MIEQKSPGLSAFWATMLLFAILVTQRPLKALFRGGREMGPAAVAGFRDLIGGLIAGARNMIGIALATATAGVIVGTVTLTGIGQVMADLVEFVSGGNLILMLVFVAILSLILGMGLPTTANYIVVSSLMAGVVVQLGAQSGLIVPLIAVHLFVFYFGIMADVTPPVGLASFAAAAVSGGDAIRTGFTAFFYSLRTVALPFFFIFNTDLLLIDVTWTQGILVFIVATVAILIFTAGTMGWFITRNRLYESAALILIAFALFRPDFFVNRLQPPFADLPSAQLEQVLGEAAPDDEIRLRVRGPDFNTFAPRETSLVVTVGDAAGGAARLAATGLIPEERDGRVVLDEPMFGTPYAEALRAFDFYGDEPVEITALRVPQEQPPKELIYLPTLLLLGLVAWAQLGRARREEVSA
;
A
#
# COMPACT_ATOMS: atom_id res chain seq x y z
N MET A 1 -13.94 -2.20 15.62
CA MET A 1 -13.41 -0.89 15.19
C MET A 1 -13.59 0.10 16.35
N ILE A 2 -12.51 0.52 17.02
CA ILE A 2 -12.62 1.47 18.14
C ILE A 2 -12.81 2.87 17.57
N GLU A 3 -14.02 3.44 17.68
CA GLU A 3 -14.42 4.74 17.09
C GLU A 3 -13.59 5.95 17.56
N GLN A 4 -12.80 5.81 18.63
CA GLN A 4 -12.12 6.94 19.28
C GLN A 4 -10.92 7.52 18.50
N LYS A 5 -10.52 6.90 17.37
CA LYS A 5 -9.34 7.32 16.58
C LYS A 5 -9.59 7.29 15.07
N SER A 6 -10.83 7.55 14.61
CA SER A 6 -11.08 7.57 13.17
C SER A 6 -10.38 8.78 12.48
N PRO A 7 -9.99 8.65 11.19
CA PRO A 7 -9.46 9.76 10.42
C PRO A 7 -10.42 10.97 10.37
N GLY A 8 -11.73 10.70 10.29
CA GLY A 8 -12.76 11.74 10.31
C GLY A 8 -12.79 12.51 11.63
N LEU A 9 -12.67 11.81 12.76
CA LEU A 9 -12.60 12.43 14.09
C LEU A 9 -11.31 13.26 14.25
N SER A 10 -10.19 12.80 13.68
CA SER A 10 -8.93 13.55 13.67
C SER A 10 -9.06 14.86 12.88
N ALA A 11 -9.70 14.84 11.71
CA ALA A 11 -9.96 16.05 10.93
C ALA A 11 -10.90 17.03 11.65
N PHE A 12 -11.92 16.51 12.33
CA PHE A 12 -12.83 17.31 13.16
C PHE A 12 -12.08 18.03 14.28
N TRP A 13 -11.27 17.31 15.07
CA TRP A 13 -10.50 17.93 16.17
C TRP A 13 -9.44 18.91 15.69
N ALA A 14 -8.75 18.63 14.58
CA ALA A 14 -7.83 19.57 13.96
C ALA A 14 -8.55 20.87 13.55
N THR A 15 -9.76 20.76 12.98
CA THR A 15 -10.58 21.92 12.60
C THR A 15 -11.05 22.70 13.83
N MET A 16 -11.52 22.02 14.87
CA MET A 16 -11.90 22.67 16.14
C MET A 16 -10.71 23.41 16.77
N LEU A 17 -9.53 22.82 16.75
CA LEU A 17 -8.31 23.46 17.22
C LEU A 17 -7.98 24.72 16.41
N LEU A 18 -8.08 24.65 15.08
CA LEU A 18 -7.87 25.82 14.20
C LEU A 18 -8.88 26.94 14.49
N PHE A 19 -10.14 26.60 14.78
CA PHE A 19 -11.15 27.60 15.17
C PHE A 19 -10.77 28.27 16.49
N ALA A 20 -10.37 27.49 17.49
CA ALA A 20 -9.89 28.02 18.75
C ALA A 20 -8.68 28.93 18.55
N ILE A 21 -7.70 28.53 17.74
CA ILE A 21 -6.52 29.33 17.42
C ILE A 21 -6.91 30.64 16.73
N LEU A 22 -7.78 30.62 15.72
CA LEU A 22 -8.21 31.83 14.99
C LEU A 22 -8.91 32.84 15.89
N VAL A 23 -9.82 32.38 16.76
CA VAL A 23 -10.55 33.24 17.68
C VAL A 23 -9.64 33.81 18.78
N THR A 24 -8.69 33.01 19.28
CA THR A 24 -7.88 33.38 20.45
C THR A 24 -6.56 34.06 20.09
N GLN A 25 -5.99 33.88 18.89
CA GLN A 25 -4.65 34.38 18.55
C GLN A 25 -4.52 35.90 18.67
N ARG A 26 -5.55 36.66 18.26
CA ARG A 26 -5.51 38.13 18.26
C ARG A 26 -5.72 38.68 19.69
N PRO A 27 -6.72 38.20 20.46
CA PRO A 27 -6.85 38.53 21.89
C PRO A 27 -5.59 38.21 22.71
N LEU A 28 -4.99 37.02 22.52
CA LEU A 28 -3.78 36.61 23.23
C LEU A 28 -2.61 37.53 22.91
N LYS A 29 -2.39 37.85 21.62
CA LYS A 29 -1.33 38.81 21.21
C LYS A 29 -1.58 40.21 21.77
N ALA A 30 -2.84 40.66 21.88
CA ALA A 30 -3.18 41.96 22.46
C ALA A 30 -2.90 42.00 23.97
N LEU A 31 -3.23 40.91 24.69
CA LEU A 31 -2.93 40.75 26.11
C LEU A 31 -1.42 40.78 26.39
N PHE A 32 -0.62 40.01 25.63
CA PHE A 32 0.85 39.97 25.79
C PHE A 32 1.55 41.29 25.43
N ARG A 33 0.93 42.15 24.62
CA ARG A 33 1.44 43.48 24.27
C ARG A 33 1.01 44.59 25.24
N GLY A 34 0.42 44.23 26.38
CA GLY A 34 -0.01 45.18 27.42
C GLY A 34 -1.25 46.00 27.05
N GLY A 35 -2.05 45.55 26.07
CA GLY A 35 -3.11 46.35 25.45
C GLY A 35 -4.50 46.20 26.06
N ARG A 36 -5.20 47.34 26.23
CA ARG A 36 -6.60 47.52 26.66
C ARG A 36 -7.66 47.16 25.59
N GLU A 37 -7.25 46.66 24.42
CA GLU A 37 -8.13 46.43 23.24
C GLU A 37 -8.48 44.95 23.00
N MET A 38 -8.70 44.18 24.05
CA MET A 38 -9.04 42.74 23.92
C MET A 38 -10.39 42.51 23.21
N GLY A 39 -11.39 43.38 23.45
CA GLY A 39 -12.73 43.27 22.85
C GLY A 39 -12.71 43.37 21.31
N PRO A 40 -12.19 44.47 20.74
CA PRO A 40 -12.05 44.60 19.28
C PRO A 40 -11.21 43.49 18.64
N ALA A 41 -10.16 43.02 19.33
CA ALA A 41 -9.32 41.92 18.86
C ALA A 41 -10.08 40.58 18.80
N ALA A 42 -10.98 40.30 19.75
CA ALA A 42 -11.83 39.11 19.75
C ALA A 42 -12.86 39.14 18.62
N VAL A 43 -13.50 40.29 18.39
CA VAL A 43 -14.44 40.48 17.27
C VAL A 43 -13.73 40.29 15.92
N ALA A 44 -12.51 40.81 15.77
CA ALA A 44 -11.70 40.59 14.57
C ALA A 44 -11.36 39.10 14.36
N GLY A 45 -10.99 38.37 15.43
CA GLY A 45 -10.74 36.93 15.34
C GLY A 45 -11.97 36.13 14.92
N PHE A 46 -13.16 36.49 15.43
CA PHE A 46 -14.42 35.85 15.01
C PHE A 46 -14.78 36.18 13.56
N ARG A 47 -14.52 37.42 13.10
CA ARG A 47 -14.69 37.80 11.70
C ARG A 47 -13.74 37.03 10.77
N ASP A 48 -12.49 36.83 11.18
CA ASP A 48 -11.53 35.99 10.45
C ASP A 48 -12.01 34.54 10.37
N LEU A 49 -12.56 33.99 11.46
CA LEU A 49 -13.14 32.65 11.47
C LEU A 49 -14.29 32.53 10.45
N ILE A 50 -15.26 33.46 10.47
CA ILE A 50 -16.35 33.48 9.48
C ILE A 50 -15.80 33.58 8.06
N GLY A 51 -14.82 34.46 7.83
CA GLY A 51 -14.16 34.61 6.53
C GLY A 51 -13.48 33.30 6.08
N GLY A 52 -12.82 32.61 7.00
CA GLY A 52 -12.20 31.30 6.77
C GLY A 52 -13.22 30.21 6.43
N LEU A 53 -14.35 30.16 7.14
CA LEU A 53 -15.45 29.23 6.84
C LEU A 53 -16.04 29.47 5.43
N ILE A 54 -16.25 30.74 5.06
CA ILE A 54 -16.74 31.11 3.72
C ILE A 54 -15.72 30.72 2.64
N ALA A 55 -14.44 30.98 2.85
CA ALA A 55 -13.38 30.59 1.93
C ALA A 55 -13.28 29.06 1.78
N GLY A 56 -13.38 28.33 2.89
CA GLY A 56 -13.44 26.87 2.90
C GLY A 56 -14.62 26.33 2.08
N ALA A 57 -15.82 26.88 2.30
CA ALA A 57 -17.02 26.50 1.54
C ALA A 57 -16.87 26.77 0.03
N ARG A 58 -16.26 27.91 -0.37
CA ARG A 58 -15.99 28.23 -1.78
C ARG A 58 -14.98 27.28 -2.41
N ASN A 59 -13.89 26.97 -1.70
CA ASN A 59 -12.88 26.01 -2.16
C ASN A 59 -13.44 24.59 -2.31
N MET A 60 -14.49 24.25 -1.54
CA MET A 60 -15.14 22.96 -1.61
C MET A 60 -15.95 22.74 -2.89
N ILE A 61 -16.42 23.79 -3.56
CA ILE A 61 -17.27 23.68 -4.76
C ILE A 61 -16.58 22.86 -5.85
N GLY A 62 -15.30 23.14 -6.13
CA GLY A 62 -14.54 22.43 -7.17
C GLY A 62 -14.33 20.95 -6.85
N ILE A 63 -14.03 20.64 -5.59
CA ILE A 63 -13.88 19.25 -5.13
C ILE A 63 -15.23 18.52 -5.19
N ALA A 64 -16.33 19.16 -4.77
CA ALA A 64 -17.67 18.57 -4.80
C ALA A 64 -18.07 18.14 -6.22
N LEU A 65 -17.85 19.02 -7.21
CA LEU A 65 -18.09 18.70 -8.62
C LEU A 65 -17.22 17.54 -9.09
N ALA A 66 -15.90 17.57 -8.80
CA ALA A 66 -14.99 16.50 -9.18
C ALA A 66 -15.38 15.15 -8.55
N THR A 67 -15.78 15.14 -7.27
CA THR A 67 -16.24 13.93 -6.59
C THR A 67 -17.58 13.42 -7.12
N ALA A 68 -18.51 14.31 -7.51
CA ALA A 68 -19.77 13.92 -8.11
C ALA A 68 -19.55 13.22 -9.45
N THR A 69 -18.66 13.76 -10.30
CA THR A 69 -18.27 13.13 -11.56
C THR A 69 -17.52 11.81 -11.33
N ALA A 70 -16.60 11.77 -10.36
CA ALA A 70 -15.92 10.53 -9.97
C ALA A 70 -16.93 9.45 -9.55
N GLY A 71 -17.99 9.81 -8.80
CA GLY A 71 -19.05 8.88 -8.41
C GLY A 71 -19.79 8.25 -9.60
N VAL A 72 -20.03 9.02 -10.67
CA VAL A 72 -20.60 8.47 -11.92
C VAL A 72 -19.65 7.45 -12.54
N ILE A 73 -18.34 7.75 -12.58
CA ILE A 73 -17.31 6.82 -13.08
C ILE A 73 -17.34 5.53 -12.25
N VAL A 74 -17.32 5.62 -10.92
CA VAL A 74 -17.40 4.46 -10.02
C VAL A 74 -18.65 3.63 -10.33
N GLY A 75 -19.82 4.28 -10.45
CA GLY A 75 -21.07 3.60 -10.75
C GLY A 75 -21.04 2.88 -12.10
N THR A 76 -20.50 3.51 -13.14
CA THR A 76 -20.32 2.88 -14.46
C THR A 76 -19.35 1.71 -14.39
N VAL A 77 -18.22 1.85 -13.70
CA VAL A 77 -17.21 0.79 -13.54
C VAL A 77 -17.80 -0.43 -12.85
N THR A 78 -18.52 -0.23 -11.75
CA THR A 78 -19.16 -1.31 -10.99
C THR A 78 -20.21 -2.04 -11.82
N LEU A 79 -21.00 -1.32 -12.64
CA LEU A 79 -22.07 -1.93 -13.45
C LEU A 79 -21.56 -2.59 -14.74
N THR A 80 -20.44 -2.12 -15.30
CA THR A 80 -19.92 -2.61 -16.59
C THR A 80 -18.91 -3.74 -16.47
N GLY A 81 -18.33 -3.95 -15.27
CA GLY A 81 -17.30 -4.97 -15.07
C GLY A 81 -15.93 -4.58 -15.64
N ILE A 82 -15.70 -3.30 -15.95
CA ILE A 82 -14.40 -2.80 -16.47
C ILE A 82 -13.22 -3.21 -15.57
N GLY A 83 -13.42 -3.31 -14.25
CA GLY A 83 -12.38 -3.75 -13.32
C GLY A 83 -11.80 -5.12 -13.68
N GLN A 84 -12.66 -6.08 -14.06
CA GLN A 84 -12.23 -7.41 -14.50
C GLN A 84 -11.41 -7.32 -15.79
N VAL A 85 -11.88 -6.56 -16.78
CA VAL A 85 -11.18 -6.37 -18.05
C VAL A 85 -9.79 -5.76 -17.82
N MET A 86 -9.67 -4.84 -16.86
CA MET A 86 -8.37 -4.26 -16.49
C MET A 86 -7.47 -5.29 -15.79
N ALA A 87 -8.03 -6.16 -14.94
CA ALA A 87 -7.27 -7.26 -14.34
C ALA A 87 -6.74 -8.22 -15.42
N ASP A 88 -7.61 -8.66 -16.34
CA ASP A 88 -7.23 -9.56 -17.43
C ASP A 88 -6.17 -8.94 -18.35
N LEU A 89 -6.31 -7.64 -18.66
CA LEU A 89 -5.31 -6.89 -19.44
C LEU A 89 -3.95 -6.86 -18.73
N VAL A 90 -3.93 -6.53 -17.43
CA VAL A 90 -2.69 -6.48 -16.65
C VAL A 90 -2.08 -7.87 -16.52
N GLU A 91 -2.89 -8.90 -16.28
CA GLU A 91 -2.46 -10.29 -16.20
C GLU A 91 -1.79 -10.72 -17.51
N PHE A 92 -2.46 -10.50 -18.64
CA PHE A 92 -1.96 -10.82 -19.97
C PHE A 92 -0.64 -10.13 -20.28
N VAL A 93 -0.55 -8.82 -20.06
CA VAL A 93 0.67 -8.05 -20.35
C VAL A 93 1.81 -8.39 -19.38
N SER A 94 1.49 -8.75 -18.14
CA SER A 94 2.48 -9.18 -17.14
C SER A 94 3.02 -10.59 -17.34
N GLY A 95 2.33 -11.43 -18.11
CA GLY A 95 2.68 -12.84 -18.31
C GLY A 95 2.68 -13.64 -17.00
N GLY A 96 1.80 -13.30 -16.06
CA GLY A 96 1.74 -13.96 -14.75
C GLY A 96 2.80 -13.50 -13.73
N ASN A 97 3.66 -12.51 -14.08
CA ASN A 97 4.67 -12.02 -13.15
C ASN A 97 4.10 -10.93 -12.22
N LEU A 98 3.96 -11.27 -10.93
CA LEU A 98 3.44 -10.36 -9.89
C LEU A 98 4.13 -8.99 -9.84
N ILE A 99 5.46 -8.91 -10.00
CA ILE A 99 6.16 -7.62 -9.96
C ILE A 99 5.80 -6.76 -11.16
N LEU A 100 5.72 -7.37 -12.36
CA LEU A 100 5.26 -6.67 -13.55
C LEU A 100 3.80 -6.24 -13.42
N MET A 101 2.93 -7.07 -12.85
CA MET A 101 1.54 -6.68 -12.57
C MET A 101 1.47 -5.41 -11.72
N LEU A 102 2.20 -5.37 -10.59
CA LEU A 102 2.22 -4.20 -9.72
C LEU A 102 2.80 -2.96 -10.43
N VAL A 103 3.81 -3.13 -11.29
CA VAL A 103 4.36 -2.03 -12.11
C VAL A 103 3.33 -1.52 -13.11
N PHE A 104 2.60 -2.40 -13.81
CA PHE A 104 1.55 -1.99 -14.74
C PHE A 104 0.39 -1.32 -14.03
N VAL A 105 -0.04 -1.84 -12.87
CA VAL A 105 -1.05 -1.15 -12.05
C VAL A 105 -0.56 0.21 -11.61
N ALA A 106 0.69 0.35 -11.16
CA ALA A 106 1.26 1.64 -10.77
C ALA A 106 1.25 2.65 -11.94
N ILE A 107 1.61 2.21 -13.15
CA ILE A 107 1.57 3.03 -14.37
C ILE A 107 0.11 3.43 -14.70
N LEU A 108 -0.83 2.49 -14.65
CA LEU A 108 -2.24 2.76 -14.90
C LEU A 108 -2.82 3.73 -13.86
N SER A 109 -2.51 3.55 -12.57
CA SER A 109 -2.87 4.47 -11.50
C SER A 109 -2.29 5.87 -11.71
N LEU A 110 -1.04 5.98 -12.16
CA LEU A 110 -0.42 7.27 -12.52
C LEU A 110 -1.18 7.94 -13.66
N ILE A 111 -1.45 7.22 -14.75
CA ILE A 111 -2.15 7.77 -15.92
C ILE A 111 -3.58 8.20 -15.56
N LEU A 112 -4.32 7.35 -14.84
CA LEU A 112 -5.70 7.63 -14.43
C LEU A 112 -5.77 8.83 -13.47
N GLY A 113 -4.74 9.04 -12.65
CA GLY A 113 -4.69 10.15 -11.69
C GLY A 113 -4.34 11.51 -12.30
N MET A 114 -3.80 11.55 -13.53
CA MET A 114 -3.33 12.79 -14.15
C MET A 114 -4.47 13.80 -14.36
N GLY A 115 -4.33 14.99 -13.77
CA GLY A 115 -5.25 16.11 -13.99
C GLY A 115 -6.52 16.11 -13.13
N LEU A 116 -6.62 15.19 -12.16
CA LEU A 116 -7.73 15.13 -11.21
C LEU A 116 -7.31 15.71 -9.84
N PRO A 117 -8.18 16.44 -9.12
CA PRO A 117 -7.94 16.79 -7.71
C PRO A 117 -7.70 15.53 -6.88
N THR A 118 -6.78 15.58 -5.91
CA THR A 118 -6.35 14.42 -5.09
C THR A 118 -7.50 13.55 -4.56
N THR A 119 -8.57 14.16 -4.07
CA THR A 119 -9.77 13.43 -3.60
C THR A 119 -10.48 12.68 -4.73
N ALA A 120 -10.72 13.32 -5.86
CA ALA A 120 -11.40 12.71 -7.00
C ALA A 120 -10.52 11.66 -7.68
N ASN A 121 -9.22 11.94 -7.78
CA ASN A 121 -8.19 11.02 -8.23
C ASN A 121 -8.25 9.71 -7.42
N TYR A 122 -8.20 9.79 -6.09
CA TYR A 122 -8.29 8.61 -5.24
C TYR A 122 -9.56 7.81 -5.49
N ILE A 123 -10.74 8.44 -5.56
CA ILE A 123 -12.02 7.75 -5.81
C ILE A 123 -11.98 6.96 -7.14
N VAL A 124 -11.52 7.60 -8.22
CA VAL A 124 -11.44 6.98 -9.54
C VAL A 124 -10.40 5.86 -9.55
N VAL A 125 -9.18 6.14 -9.09
CA VAL A 125 -8.08 5.19 -9.12
C VAL A 125 -8.34 3.99 -8.19
N SER A 126 -8.86 4.20 -6.98
CA SER A 126 -9.13 3.10 -6.06
C SER A 126 -10.28 2.22 -6.51
N SER A 127 -11.35 2.80 -7.06
CA SER A 127 -12.50 2.00 -7.54
C SER A 127 -12.13 1.11 -8.72
N LEU A 128 -11.19 1.53 -9.55
CA LEU A 128 -10.71 0.76 -10.70
C LEU A 128 -9.59 -0.21 -10.34
N MET A 129 -8.55 0.27 -9.67
CA MET A 129 -7.27 -0.46 -9.56
C MET A 129 -7.12 -1.25 -8.25
N ALA A 130 -7.82 -0.91 -7.17
CA ALA A 130 -7.65 -1.63 -5.90
C ALA A 130 -8.09 -3.10 -6.04
N GLY A 131 -9.26 -3.34 -6.66
CA GLY A 131 -9.74 -4.70 -6.95
C GLY A 131 -8.78 -5.48 -7.83
N VAL A 132 -8.18 -4.84 -8.84
CA VAL A 132 -7.18 -5.46 -9.72
C VAL A 132 -5.97 -5.94 -8.93
N VAL A 133 -5.42 -5.12 -8.02
CA VAL A 133 -4.27 -5.53 -7.18
C VAL A 133 -4.65 -6.70 -6.26
N VAL A 134 -5.83 -6.65 -5.64
CA VAL A 134 -6.30 -7.72 -4.75
C VAL A 134 -6.44 -9.04 -5.51
N GLN A 135 -7.12 -8.99 -6.65
CA GLN A 135 -7.37 -10.16 -7.49
C GLN A 135 -6.08 -10.78 -8.01
N LEU A 136 -5.24 -9.98 -8.67
CA LEU A 136 -3.98 -10.46 -9.25
C LEU A 136 -2.97 -10.88 -8.19
N GLY A 137 -2.98 -10.18 -7.04
CA GLY A 137 -2.21 -10.56 -5.86
C GLY A 137 -2.60 -11.95 -5.38
N ALA A 138 -3.89 -12.19 -5.14
CA ALA A 138 -4.41 -13.48 -4.67
C ALA A 138 -4.10 -14.63 -5.64
N GLN A 139 -4.26 -14.41 -6.94
CA GLN A 139 -3.85 -15.38 -7.98
C GLN A 139 -2.36 -15.71 -7.91
N SER A 140 -1.52 -14.70 -7.66
CA SER A 140 -0.07 -14.85 -7.53
C SER A 140 0.37 -15.36 -6.15
N GLY A 141 -0.56 -15.65 -5.24
CA GLY A 141 -0.28 -16.07 -3.86
C GLY A 141 0.16 -14.95 -2.91
N LEU A 142 0.07 -13.69 -3.35
CA LEU A 142 0.26 -12.50 -2.52
C LEU A 142 -1.07 -12.05 -1.94
N ILE A 143 -1.24 -12.27 -0.65
CA ILE A 143 -2.40 -11.78 0.10
C ILE A 143 -1.93 -10.60 0.93
N VAL A 144 -2.55 -9.45 0.72
CA VAL A 144 -2.21 -8.19 1.39
C VAL A 144 -3.45 -7.54 1.99
N PRO A 145 -3.34 -6.89 3.17
CA PRO A 145 -4.41 -6.12 3.75
C PRO A 145 -4.94 -5.06 2.77
N LEU A 146 -6.26 -4.89 2.71
CA LEU A 146 -6.90 -3.93 1.80
C LEU A 146 -6.36 -2.51 1.95
N ILE A 147 -6.04 -2.09 3.18
CA ILE A 147 -5.46 -0.77 3.42
C ILE A 147 -4.13 -0.56 2.69
N ALA A 148 -3.28 -1.60 2.60
CA ALA A 148 -2.02 -1.53 1.86
C ALA A 148 -2.30 -1.35 0.36
N VAL A 149 -3.29 -2.05 -0.18
CA VAL A 149 -3.71 -1.89 -1.59
C VAL A 149 -4.22 -0.49 -1.86
N HIS A 150 -5.10 0.03 -1.00
CA HIS A 150 -5.62 1.39 -1.13
C HIS A 150 -4.53 2.45 -1.02
N LEU A 151 -3.57 2.28 -0.11
CA LEU A 151 -2.39 3.14 -0.02
C LEU A 151 -1.51 3.02 -1.27
N PHE A 152 -1.33 1.82 -1.83
CA PHE A 152 -0.53 1.63 -3.03
C PHE A 152 -1.07 2.46 -4.19
N VAL A 153 -2.35 2.29 -4.52
CA VAL A 153 -2.99 3.02 -5.62
C VAL A 153 -3.13 4.51 -5.31
N PHE A 154 -3.33 4.88 -4.04
CA PHE A 154 -3.34 6.29 -3.61
C PHE A 154 -1.99 6.97 -3.82
N TYR A 155 -0.89 6.32 -3.45
CA TYR A 155 0.47 6.86 -3.65
C TYR A 155 0.76 7.11 -5.13
N PHE A 156 0.40 6.17 -6.01
CA PHE A 156 0.56 6.39 -7.45
C PHE A 156 -0.40 7.45 -7.99
N GLY A 157 -1.63 7.53 -7.47
CA GLY A 157 -2.56 8.61 -7.76
C GLY A 157 -1.95 9.98 -7.47
N ILE A 158 -1.44 10.23 -6.26
CA ILE A 158 -0.84 11.52 -5.89
C ILE A 158 0.51 11.77 -6.59
N MET A 159 1.25 10.71 -6.93
CA MET A 159 2.48 10.85 -7.71
C MET A 159 2.20 11.33 -9.14
N ALA A 160 0.98 11.15 -9.67
CA ALA A 160 0.59 11.70 -10.96
C ALA A 160 0.74 13.23 -11.01
N ASP A 161 0.46 13.92 -9.90
CA ASP A 161 0.51 15.39 -9.80
C ASP A 161 1.92 15.96 -9.85
N VAL A 162 2.95 15.15 -9.54
CA VAL A 162 4.37 15.54 -9.63
C VAL A 162 5.04 15.01 -10.90
N THR A 163 4.38 14.14 -11.66
CA THR A 163 4.93 13.51 -12.85
C THR A 163 4.79 14.44 -14.07
N PRO A 164 5.88 14.73 -14.81
CA PRO A 164 5.79 15.45 -16.08
C PRO A 164 4.90 14.67 -17.08
N PRO A 165 4.05 15.34 -17.88
CA PRO A 165 3.98 16.79 -18.11
C PRO A 165 3.02 17.56 -17.18
N VAL A 166 2.35 16.91 -16.23
CA VAL A 166 1.25 17.53 -15.44
C VAL A 166 1.77 18.41 -14.31
N GLY A 167 2.66 17.88 -13.46
CA GLY A 167 3.57 18.59 -12.55
C GLY A 167 3.15 19.98 -12.02
N LEU A 168 1.91 20.22 -11.55
CA LEU A 168 1.39 21.59 -11.30
C LEU A 168 2.25 22.40 -10.33
N ALA A 169 2.78 21.75 -9.30
CA ALA A 169 3.71 22.37 -8.34
C ALA A 169 5.01 22.84 -9.01
N SER A 170 5.52 22.08 -9.98
CA SER A 170 6.72 22.42 -10.75
C SER A 170 6.47 23.61 -11.68
N PHE A 171 5.27 23.76 -12.25
CA PHE A 171 4.89 24.95 -13.01
C PHE A 171 4.84 26.20 -12.13
N ALA A 172 4.24 26.09 -10.94
CA ALA A 172 4.21 27.19 -9.97
C ALA A 172 5.63 27.56 -9.48
N ALA A 173 6.46 26.57 -9.16
CA ALA A 173 7.84 26.80 -8.75
C ALA A 173 8.70 27.42 -9.86
N ALA A 174 8.50 27.00 -11.11
CA ALA A 174 9.16 27.58 -12.27
C ALA A 174 8.74 29.04 -12.51
N ALA A 175 7.46 29.38 -12.32
CA ALA A 175 6.98 30.75 -12.43
C ALA A 175 7.61 31.70 -11.39
N VAL A 176 7.91 31.19 -10.18
CA VAL A 176 8.59 31.96 -9.13
C VAL A 176 10.10 32.05 -9.36
N SER A 177 10.74 30.97 -9.81
CA SER A 177 12.20 30.89 -9.99
C SER A 177 12.70 31.40 -11.35
N GLY A 178 11.82 31.57 -12.34
CA GLY A 178 12.19 31.88 -13.72
C GLY A 178 12.78 30.71 -14.51
N GLY A 179 12.71 29.49 -13.97
CA GLY A 179 13.20 28.27 -14.61
C GLY A 179 12.22 27.69 -15.65
N ASP A 180 12.66 26.65 -16.36
CA ASP A 180 11.80 25.86 -17.25
C ASP A 180 10.96 24.87 -16.42
N ALA A 181 9.64 24.91 -16.60
CA ALA A 181 8.71 24.10 -15.82
C ALA A 181 8.88 22.60 -16.04
N ILE A 182 9.17 22.19 -17.28
CA ILE A 182 9.33 20.77 -17.62
C ILE A 182 10.62 20.23 -17.01
N ARG A 183 11.75 20.95 -17.13
CA ARG A 183 13.03 20.57 -16.50
C ARG A 183 12.92 20.53 -14.98
N THR A 184 12.22 21.51 -14.40
CA THR A 184 11.92 21.54 -12.96
C THR A 184 11.13 20.30 -12.56
N GLY A 185 10.10 19.95 -13.34
CA GLY A 185 9.29 18.75 -13.13
C GLY A 185 10.08 17.45 -13.20
N PHE A 186 10.94 17.28 -14.21
CA PHE A 186 11.82 16.11 -14.30
C PHE A 186 12.74 15.99 -13.08
N THR A 187 13.38 17.10 -12.69
CA THR A 187 14.27 17.12 -11.52
C THR A 187 13.49 16.75 -10.24
N ALA A 188 12.32 17.35 -10.03
CA ALA A 188 11.46 17.07 -8.89
C ALA A 188 11.00 15.60 -8.86
N PHE A 189 10.65 15.02 -10.02
CA PHE A 189 10.25 13.62 -10.14
C PHE A 189 11.39 12.66 -9.77
N PHE A 190 12.61 12.90 -10.24
CA PHE A 190 13.76 12.07 -9.84
C PHE A 190 14.06 12.17 -8.34
N TYR A 191 13.87 13.36 -7.75
CA TYR A 191 14.03 13.54 -6.30
C TYR A 191 12.93 12.84 -5.50
N SER A 192 11.74 12.64 -6.08
CA SER A 192 10.62 11.94 -5.46
C SER A 192 10.59 10.44 -5.71
N LEU A 193 11.60 9.85 -6.38
CA LEU A 193 11.67 8.41 -6.67
C LEU A 193 11.56 7.52 -5.42
N ARG A 194 11.99 8.03 -4.26
CA ARG A 194 11.80 7.34 -2.97
C ARG A 194 10.32 7.09 -2.63
N THR A 195 9.44 8.01 -3.03
CA THR A 195 7.98 7.91 -2.84
C THR A 195 7.37 6.92 -3.84
N VAL A 196 7.98 6.73 -5.02
CA VAL A 196 7.58 5.70 -6.01
C VAL A 196 7.92 4.29 -5.50
N ALA A 197 9.06 4.14 -4.82
CA ALA A 197 9.50 2.84 -4.32
C ALA A 197 8.73 2.36 -3.08
N LEU A 198 8.33 3.29 -2.20
CA LEU A 198 7.71 2.97 -0.91
C LEU A 198 6.46 2.07 -1.01
N PRO A 199 5.52 2.29 -1.96
CA PRO A 199 4.39 1.40 -2.18
C PRO A 199 4.73 -0.05 -2.45
N PHE A 200 5.77 -0.31 -3.24
CA PHE A 200 6.22 -1.67 -3.49
C PHE A 200 6.74 -2.31 -2.20
N PHE A 201 7.46 -1.56 -1.36
CA PHE A 201 7.97 -2.10 -0.11
C PHE A 201 6.85 -2.47 0.86
N PHE A 202 5.89 -1.58 1.09
CA PHE A 202 4.83 -1.87 2.07
C PHE A 202 3.81 -2.91 1.60
N ILE A 203 3.68 -3.13 0.29
CA ILE A 203 2.89 -4.26 -0.24
C ILE A 203 3.51 -5.60 0.18
N PHE A 204 4.84 -5.70 0.24
CA PHE A 204 5.53 -6.92 0.64
C PHE A 204 5.92 -6.96 2.12
N ASN A 205 5.80 -5.85 2.84
CA ASN A 205 6.13 -5.71 4.25
C ASN A 205 5.18 -4.71 4.92
N THR A 206 4.06 -5.21 5.45
CA THR A 206 3.01 -4.39 6.06
C THR A 206 3.40 -3.79 7.41
N ASP A 207 4.51 -4.23 8.02
CA ASP A 207 5.03 -3.61 9.23
C ASP A 207 5.36 -2.13 9.01
N LEU A 208 5.72 -1.75 7.79
CA LEU A 208 5.94 -0.36 7.39
C LEU A 208 4.68 0.51 7.54
N LEU A 209 3.51 -0.12 7.57
CA LEU A 209 2.20 0.51 7.82
C LEU A 209 1.77 0.40 9.28
N LEU A 210 2.59 -0.21 10.15
CA LEU A 210 2.32 -0.47 11.56
C LEU A 210 1.07 -1.34 11.80
N ILE A 211 0.79 -2.24 10.86
CA ILE A 211 -0.32 -3.21 10.95
C ILE A 211 0.16 -4.42 11.76
N ASP A 212 -0.57 -4.76 12.83
CA ASP A 212 -0.28 -5.88 13.72
C ASP A 212 1.13 -5.87 14.35
N VAL A 213 1.67 -4.66 14.55
CA VAL A 213 3.01 -4.44 15.10
C VAL A 213 2.95 -4.01 16.57
N THR A 214 3.78 -4.62 17.42
CA THR A 214 3.96 -4.20 18.82
C THR A 214 4.73 -2.88 18.92
N TRP A 215 4.66 -2.18 20.06
CA TRP A 215 5.39 -0.91 20.25
C TRP A 215 6.89 -1.02 20.00
N THR A 216 7.52 -2.10 20.47
CA THR A 216 8.95 -2.34 20.33
C THR A 216 9.34 -2.57 18.88
N GLN A 217 8.57 -3.41 18.17
CA GLN A 217 8.74 -3.61 16.73
C GLN A 217 8.48 -2.31 15.95
N GLY A 218 7.47 -1.52 16.31
CA GLY A 218 7.14 -0.25 15.64
C GLY A 218 8.28 0.77 15.73
N ILE A 219 8.93 0.89 16.89
CA ILE A 219 10.12 1.74 17.06
C ILE A 219 11.26 1.24 16.19
N LEU A 220 11.49 -0.07 16.16
CA LEU A 220 12.53 -0.68 15.33
C LEU A 220 12.26 -0.41 13.84
N VAL A 221 11.03 -0.64 13.37
CA VAL A 221 10.60 -0.36 12.00
C VAL A 221 10.80 1.10 11.65
N PHE A 222 10.44 2.03 12.55
CA PHE A 222 10.67 3.46 12.34
C PHE A 222 12.15 3.79 12.13
N ILE A 223 13.04 3.26 12.98
CA ILE A 223 14.48 3.48 12.88
C ILE A 223 15.03 2.88 11.57
N VAL A 224 14.69 1.63 11.29
CA VAL A 224 15.17 0.91 10.10
C VAL A 224 14.66 1.57 8.82
N ALA A 225 13.37 1.91 8.74
CA ALA A 225 12.78 2.59 7.58
C ALA A 225 13.40 3.97 7.35
N THR A 226 13.70 4.72 8.43
CA THR A 226 14.40 6.01 8.35
C THR A 226 15.82 5.84 7.80
N VAL A 227 16.57 4.87 8.30
CA VAL A 227 17.92 4.57 7.79
C VAL A 227 17.86 4.09 6.34
N ALA A 228 16.93 3.19 6.01
CA ALA A 228 16.77 2.63 4.68
C ALA A 228 16.41 3.70 3.64
N ILE A 229 15.51 4.64 3.95
CA ILE A 229 15.14 5.71 3.02
C ILE A 229 16.29 6.70 2.79
N LEU A 230 17.11 6.98 3.80
CA LEU A 230 18.30 7.81 3.67
C LEU A 230 19.35 7.14 2.79
N ILE A 231 19.61 5.84 2.99
CA ILE A 231 20.53 5.05 2.17
C ILE A 231 20.01 4.93 0.73
N PHE A 232 18.71 4.68 0.55
CA PHE A 232 18.08 4.66 -0.77
C PHE A 232 18.31 5.99 -1.49
N THR A 233 18.05 7.10 -0.80
CA THR A 233 18.27 8.45 -1.33
C THR A 233 19.74 8.68 -1.68
N ALA A 234 20.67 8.26 -0.82
CA ALA A 234 22.10 8.37 -1.09
C ALA A 234 22.52 7.57 -2.34
N GLY A 235 21.96 6.37 -2.52
CA GLY A 235 22.17 5.52 -3.69
C GLY A 235 21.64 6.14 -4.98
N THR A 236 20.38 6.59 -4.99
CA THR A 236 19.72 7.16 -6.18
C THR A 236 20.26 8.54 -6.56
N MET A 237 20.63 9.36 -5.59
CA MET A 237 21.20 10.69 -5.81
C MET A 237 22.71 10.64 -6.14
N GLY A 238 23.34 9.48 -5.98
CA GLY A 238 24.76 9.29 -6.32
C GLY A 238 25.74 9.94 -5.34
N TRP A 239 25.31 10.21 -4.11
CA TRP A 239 26.16 10.81 -3.08
C TRP A 239 25.83 10.22 -1.70
N PHE A 240 26.85 9.74 -0.99
CA PHE A 240 26.73 9.34 0.40
C PHE A 240 27.71 10.11 1.29
N ILE A 241 28.98 9.73 1.31
CA ILE A 241 30.06 10.49 1.98
C ILE A 241 30.84 11.30 0.94
N THR A 242 31.23 10.63 -0.15
CA THR A 242 31.74 11.23 -1.38
C THR A 242 30.83 10.82 -2.53
N ARG A 243 31.12 11.30 -3.75
CA ARG A 243 30.41 10.91 -4.96
C ARG A 243 30.49 9.40 -5.14
N ASN A 244 29.34 8.77 -5.35
CA ASN A 244 29.24 7.32 -5.51
C ASN A 244 29.75 6.90 -6.88
N ARG A 245 30.40 5.74 -6.94
CA ARG A 245 30.57 4.99 -8.18
C ARG A 245 29.30 4.17 -8.45
N LEU A 246 29.08 3.76 -9.70
CA LEU A 246 27.87 3.01 -10.09
C LEU A 246 27.62 1.77 -9.23
N TYR A 247 28.68 1.00 -8.92
CA TYR A 247 28.56 -0.18 -8.06
C TYR A 247 28.26 0.16 -6.59
N GLU A 248 28.67 1.34 -6.11
CA GLU A 248 28.34 1.79 -4.75
C GLU A 248 26.90 2.25 -4.66
N SER A 249 26.42 2.99 -5.67
CA SER A 249 25.00 3.31 -5.78
C SER A 249 24.15 2.05 -5.85
N ALA A 250 24.55 1.05 -6.65
CA ALA A 250 23.87 -0.24 -6.70
C ALA A 250 23.91 -0.97 -5.35
N ALA A 251 25.05 -0.96 -4.66
CA ALA A 251 25.18 -1.55 -3.32
C ALA A 251 24.29 -0.83 -2.29
N LEU A 252 24.25 0.51 -2.29
CA LEU A 252 23.38 1.28 -1.39
C LEU A 252 21.89 1.00 -1.67
N ILE A 253 21.49 0.90 -2.94
CA ILE A 253 20.11 0.52 -3.31
C ILE A 253 19.79 -0.89 -2.83
N LEU A 254 20.73 -1.84 -2.98
CA LEU A 254 20.57 -3.21 -2.49
C LEU A 254 20.49 -3.27 -0.95
N ILE A 255 21.31 -2.48 -0.26
CA ILE A 255 21.27 -2.34 1.21
C ILE A 255 19.90 -1.80 1.63
N ALA A 256 19.41 -0.74 1.00
CA ALA A 256 18.09 -0.19 1.28
C ALA A 256 16.97 -1.23 1.03
N PHE A 257 17.05 -1.98 -0.07
CA PHE A 257 16.12 -3.06 -0.38
C PHE A 257 16.14 -4.15 0.70
N ALA A 258 17.32 -4.56 1.16
CA ALA A 258 17.47 -5.56 2.22
C ALA A 258 16.96 -5.09 3.59
N LEU A 259 17.09 -3.80 3.89
CA LEU A 259 16.51 -3.21 5.11
C LEU A 259 14.98 -3.07 5.02
N PHE A 260 14.43 -2.68 3.88
CA PHE A 260 12.98 -2.56 3.71
C PHE A 260 12.26 -3.90 3.63
N ARG A 261 12.91 -4.92 3.05
CA ARG A 261 12.28 -6.20 2.74
C ARG A 261 13.20 -7.38 3.12
N PRO A 262 13.58 -7.50 4.41
CA PRO A 262 14.45 -8.59 4.88
C PRO A 262 13.83 -9.97 4.61
N ASP A 263 12.50 -10.05 4.64
CA ASP A 263 11.73 -11.27 4.39
C ASP A 263 12.02 -11.89 3.02
N PHE A 264 12.40 -11.10 2.00
CA PHE A 264 12.77 -11.67 0.69
C PHE A 264 13.99 -12.59 0.76
N PHE A 265 14.92 -12.32 1.67
CA PHE A 265 16.11 -13.14 1.87
C PHE A 265 15.80 -14.32 2.77
N VAL A 266 15.06 -14.10 3.87
CA VAL A 266 14.66 -15.18 4.78
C VAL A 266 13.78 -16.22 4.07
N ASN A 267 12.81 -15.79 3.28
CA ASN A 267 11.89 -16.67 2.55
C ASN A 267 12.60 -17.56 1.52
N ARG A 268 13.81 -17.19 1.07
CA ARG A 268 14.65 -18.03 0.20
C ARG A 268 15.42 -19.10 0.96
N LEU A 269 15.74 -18.83 2.21
CA LEU A 269 16.40 -19.78 3.09
C LEU A 269 15.39 -20.78 3.66
N GLN A 270 14.24 -20.28 4.10
CA GLN A 270 13.13 -21.09 4.61
C GLN A 270 11.80 -20.44 4.18
N PRO A 271 10.95 -21.12 3.39
CA PRO A 271 9.64 -20.60 3.01
C PRO A 271 8.74 -20.31 4.23
N PRO A 272 7.86 -19.28 4.17
CA PRO A 272 7.00 -18.91 5.30
C PRO A 272 5.82 -19.85 5.52
N PHE A 273 5.49 -20.69 4.53
CA PHE A 273 4.37 -21.62 4.59
C PHE A 273 4.80 -23.04 4.23
N ALA A 274 4.23 -24.02 4.93
CA ALA A 274 4.25 -25.43 4.59
C ALA A 274 3.15 -25.70 3.57
N ASP A 275 3.46 -26.35 2.44
CA ASP A 275 2.42 -26.91 1.57
C ASP A 275 2.02 -28.30 2.11
N LEU A 276 0.79 -28.44 2.61
CA LEU A 276 0.18 -29.68 3.07
C LEU A 276 -0.90 -30.18 2.08
N PRO A 277 -1.17 -31.51 2.03
CA PRO A 277 -2.23 -32.06 1.19
C PRO A 277 -3.61 -31.52 1.56
N SER A 278 -4.44 -31.19 0.56
CA SER A 278 -5.79 -30.64 0.76
C SER A 278 -6.73 -31.53 1.57
N ALA A 279 -6.54 -32.85 1.53
CA ALA A 279 -7.29 -33.81 2.35
C ALA A 279 -7.16 -33.57 3.87
N GLN A 280 -6.10 -32.89 4.33
CA GLN A 280 -5.88 -32.61 5.74
C GLN A 280 -6.59 -31.33 6.22
N LEU A 281 -7.43 -30.68 5.39
CA LEU A 281 -8.03 -29.38 5.71
C LEU A 281 -8.76 -29.38 7.05
N GLU A 282 -9.61 -30.38 7.28
CA GLU A 282 -10.36 -30.49 8.52
C GLU A 282 -9.43 -30.71 9.72
N GLN A 283 -8.41 -31.56 9.57
CA GLN A 283 -7.44 -31.84 10.62
C GLN A 283 -6.64 -30.57 10.99
N VAL A 284 -6.11 -29.87 9.99
CA VAL A 284 -5.35 -28.63 10.17
C VAL A 284 -6.21 -27.58 10.86
N LEU A 285 -7.49 -27.42 10.45
CA LEU A 285 -8.42 -26.50 11.11
C LEU A 285 -8.73 -26.91 12.55
N GLY A 286 -8.73 -28.21 12.86
CA GLY A 286 -8.95 -28.73 14.21
C GLY A 286 -7.76 -28.52 15.16
N GLU A 287 -6.54 -28.57 14.64
CA GLU A 287 -5.30 -28.43 15.40
C GLU A 287 -4.85 -26.97 15.56
N ALA A 288 -5.26 -26.08 14.64
CA ALA A 288 -4.91 -24.66 14.66
C ALA A 288 -5.48 -23.91 15.88
N ALA A 289 -4.81 -22.85 16.31
CA ALA A 289 -5.33 -21.96 17.34
C ALA A 289 -6.46 -21.07 16.76
N PRO A 290 -7.40 -20.59 17.59
CA PRO A 290 -8.32 -19.54 17.17
C PRO A 290 -7.53 -18.32 16.65
N ASP A 291 -8.08 -17.65 15.63
CA ASP A 291 -7.48 -16.52 14.89
C ASP A 291 -6.26 -16.87 14.03
N ASP A 292 -5.80 -18.12 13.98
CA ASP A 292 -4.78 -18.52 13.00
C ASP A 292 -5.28 -18.31 11.57
N GLU A 293 -4.37 -17.96 10.66
CA GLU A 293 -4.66 -17.80 9.24
C GLU A 293 -4.09 -18.97 8.43
N ILE A 294 -4.96 -19.76 7.82
CA ILE A 294 -4.59 -20.85 6.90
C ILE A 294 -4.86 -20.38 5.47
N ARG A 295 -3.89 -20.55 4.58
CA ARG A 295 -4.05 -20.16 3.18
C ARG A 295 -4.48 -21.36 2.34
N LEU A 296 -5.57 -21.25 1.59
CA LEU A 296 -6.04 -22.27 0.67
C LEU A 296 -5.70 -21.87 -0.76
N ARG A 297 -5.13 -22.81 -1.52
CA ARG A 297 -4.89 -22.62 -2.94
C ARG A 297 -5.99 -23.33 -3.73
N VAL A 298 -6.81 -22.55 -4.42
CA VAL A 298 -7.97 -23.05 -5.16
C VAL A 298 -7.71 -22.93 -6.65
N ARG A 299 -8.00 -23.99 -7.40
CA ARG A 299 -7.86 -24.04 -8.85
C ARG A 299 -9.14 -24.55 -9.47
N GLY A 300 -9.51 -24.00 -10.62
CA GLY A 300 -10.67 -24.44 -11.39
C GLY A 300 -10.81 -23.66 -12.68
N PRO A 301 -11.77 -24.01 -13.55
CA PRO A 301 -12.08 -23.25 -14.75
C PRO A 301 -12.66 -21.87 -14.40
N ASP A 302 -12.29 -20.84 -15.17
CA ASP A 302 -12.88 -19.51 -15.09
C ASP A 302 -14.28 -19.47 -15.73
N PHE A 303 -15.24 -18.81 -15.10
CA PHE A 303 -16.65 -18.77 -15.51
C PHE A 303 -16.87 -18.18 -16.91
N ASN A 304 -16.04 -17.22 -17.33
CA ASN A 304 -16.23 -16.54 -18.60
C ASN A 304 -15.41 -17.16 -19.73
N THR A 305 -14.21 -17.62 -19.41
CA THR A 305 -13.23 -18.07 -20.41
C THR A 305 -13.05 -19.58 -20.47
N PHE A 306 -13.52 -20.31 -19.44
CA PHE A 306 -13.29 -21.74 -19.22
C PHE A 306 -11.80 -22.13 -19.11
N ALA A 307 -10.90 -21.15 -19.06
CA ALA A 307 -9.48 -21.40 -18.90
C ALA A 307 -9.15 -21.75 -17.45
N PRO A 308 -8.12 -22.58 -17.18
CA PRO A 308 -7.69 -22.87 -15.83
C PRO A 308 -7.22 -21.59 -15.12
N ARG A 309 -7.76 -21.37 -13.92
CA ARG A 309 -7.44 -20.24 -13.06
C ARG A 309 -7.05 -20.74 -11.67
N GLU A 310 -6.21 -19.99 -10.97
CA GLU A 310 -5.80 -20.28 -9.60
C GLU A 310 -6.00 -19.03 -8.73
N THR A 311 -6.43 -19.20 -7.48
CA THR A 311 -6.51 -18.12 -6.48
C THR A 311 -6.10 -18.61 -5.11
N SER A 312 -5.67 -17.69 -4.25
CA SER A 312 -5.36 -17.98 -2.85
C SER A 312 -6.38 -17.31 -1.93
N LEU A 313 -6.98 -18.10 -1.04
CA LEU A 313 -7.91 -17.65 -0.01
C LEU A 313 -7.22 -17.67 1.36
N VAL A 314 -7.57 -16.73 2.24
CA VAL A 314 -7.22 -16.83 3.67
C VAL A 314 -8.43 -17.31 4.42
N VAL A 315 -8.28 -18.41 5.14
CA VAL A 315 -9.26 -18.92 6.09
C VAL A 315 -8.80 -18.60 7.49
N THR A 316 -9.53 -17.73 8.18
CA THR A 316 -9.34 -17.45 9.60
C THR A 316 -10.01 -18.53 10.43
N VAL A 317 -9.27 -19.11 11.36
CA VAL A 317 -9.75 -20.19 12.23
C VAL A 317 -10.68 -19.61 13.30
N GLY A 318 -11.96 -19.98 13.25
CA GLY A 318 -12.96 -19.53 14.23
C GLY A 318 -12.90 -20.26 15.58
N ASP A 319 -13.66 -19.74 16.55
CA ASP A 319 -13.75 -20.26 17.92
C ASP A 319 -14.53 -21.58 18.06
N ALA A 320 -15.10 -22.10 16.98
CA ALA A 320 -15.89 -23.33 17.01
C ALA A 320 -15.04 -24.53 17.47
N ALA A 321 -15.66 -25.46 18.18
CA ALA A 321 -14.99 -26.64 18.72
C ALA A 321 -14.85 -27.74 17.64
N GLY A 322 -13.61 -28.06 17.26
CA GLY A 322 -13.28 -29.13 16.31
C GLY A 322 -13.21 -28.67 14.85
N GLY A 323 -12.46 -29.43 14.05
CA GLY A 323 -12.18 -29.13 12.63
C GLY A 323 -13.43 -29.00 11.77
N ALA A 324 -14.34 -29.98 11.84
CA ALA A 324 -15.59 -29.96 11.07
C ALA A 324 -16.46 -28.73 11.35
N ALA A 325 -16.61 -28.33 12.62
CA ALA A 325 -17.42 -27.17 12.99
C ALA A 325 -16.78 -25.86 12.52
N ARG A 326 -15.45 -25.75 12.62
CA ARG A 326 -14.68 -24.60 12.10
C ARG A 326 -14.78 -24.51 10.59
N LEU A 327 -14.65 -25.62 9.88
CA LEU A 327 -14.80 -25.70 8.43
C LEU A 327 -16.21 -25.30 7.99
N ALA A 328 -17.25 -25.83 8.62
CA ALA A 328 -18.63 -25.44 8.32
C ALA A 328 -18.89 -23.93 8.53
N ALA A 329 -18.26 -23.33 9.56
CA ALA A 329 -18.36 -21.89 9.82
C ALA A 329 -17.72 -21.02 8.72
N THR A 330 -16.77 -21.57 7.95
CA THR A 330 -16.19 -20.86 6.79
C THR A 330 -17.20 -20.67 5.65
N GLY A 331 -18.24 -21.52 5.59
CA GLY A 331 -19.17 -21.58 4.48
C GLY A 331 -18.62 -22.25 3.22
N LEU A 332 -17.39 -22.77 3.26
CA LEU A 332 -16.84 -23.64 2.21
C LEU A 332 -17.44 -25.04 2.36
N ILE A 333 -17.74 -25.68 1.23
CA ILE A 333 -18.32 -27.03 1.17
C ILE A 333 -17.33 -27.92 0.42
N PRO A 334 -16.25 -28.39 1.08
CA PRO A 334 -15.32 -29.32 0.46
C PRO A 334 -15.88 -30.75 0.46
N GLU A 335 -15.76 -31.42 -0.67
CA GLU A 335 -16.06 -32.85 -0.84
C GLU A 335 -14.79 -33.57 -1.33
N GLU A 336 -14.43 -34.69 -0.70
CA GLU A 336 -13.36 -35.52 -1.21
C GLU A 336 -13.88 -36.43 -2.33
N ARG A 337 -13.38 -36.24 -3.55
CA ARG A 337 -13.72 -37.04 -4.72
C ARG A 337 -12.44 -37.46 -5.43
N ASP A 338 -12.26 -38.77 -5.62
CA ASP A 338 -11.10 -39.36 -6.32
C ASP A 338 -9.72 -38.90 -5.79
N GLY A 339 -9.60 -38.72 -4.46
CA GLY A 339 -8.37 -38.28 -3.79
C GLY A 339 -8.05 -36.79 -3.97
N ARG A 340 -9.02 -36.00 -4.44
CA ARG A 340 -8.96 -34.54 -4.54
C ARG A 340 -10.03 -33.94 -3.64
N VAL A 341 -9.75 -32.75 -3.12
CA VAL A 341 -10.74 -31.98 -2.35
C VAL A 341 -11.38 -30.98 -3.30
N VAL A 342 -12.58 -31.31 -3.76
CA VAL A 342 -13.42 -30.48 -4.63
C VAL A 342 -14.24 -29.52 -3.77
N LEU A 343 -14.51 -28.32 -4.28
CA LEU A 343 -15.36 -27.32 -3.65
C LEU A 343 -16.66 -27.17 -4.45
N ASP A 344 -17.78 -27.21 -3.77
CA ASP A 344 -19.06 -26.75 -4.31
C ASP A 344 -19.18 -25.23 -4.21
N GLU A 345 -20.11 -24.66 -5.01
CA GLU A 345 -20.35 -23.21 -5.02
C GLU A 345 -20.75 -22.73 -3.61
N PRO A 346 -20.01 -21.77 -3.01
CA PRO A 346 -20.37 -21.22 -1.71
C PRO A 346 -21.72 -20.52 -1.75
N MET A 347 -22.51 -20.69 -0.69
CA MET A 347 -23.79 -20.01 -0.57
C MET A 347 -23.64 -18.48 -0.65
N PHE A 348 -24.63 -17.82 -1.26
CA PHE A 348 -24.65 -16.37 -1.38
C PHE A 348 -24.54 -15.69 0.00
N GLY A 349 -23.65 -14.70 0.11
CA GLY A 349 -23.40 -13.97 1.35
C GLY A 349 -22.37 -14.61 2.29
N THR A 350 -21.78 -15.76 1.93
CA THR A 350 -20.62 -16.30 2.65
C THR A 350 -19.36 -15.45 2.40
N PRO A 351 -18.38 -15.45 3.32
CA PRO A 351 -17.17 -14.61 3.21
C PRO A 351 -16.36 -14.83 1.93
N TYR A 352 -16.42 -16.04 1.36
CA TYR A 352 -15.63 -16.43 0.17
C TYR A 352 -16.42 -16.44 -1.13
N ALA A 353 -17.75 -16.21 -1.09
CA ALA A 353 -18.57 -16.20 -2.30
C ALA A 353 -18.07 -15.19 -3.34
N GLU A 354 -17.68 -13.99 -2.91
CA GLU A 354 -17.16 -12.97 -3.81
C GLU A 354 -15.79 -13.34 -4.40
N ALA A 355 -14.90 -13.93 -3.58
CA ALA A 355 -13.57 -14.35 -4.00
C ALA A 355 -13.60 -15.53 -4.99
N LEU A 356 -14.62 -16.39 -4.90
CA LEU A 356 -14.79 -17.57 -5.73
C LEU A 356 -15.76 -17.38 -6.91
N ARG A 357 -16.42 -16.22 -7.02
CA ARG A 357 -17.41 -15.91 -8.07
C ARG A 357 -16.88 -16.07 -9.51
N ALA A 358 -15.57 -15.95 -9.71
CA ALA A 358 -14.95 -16.04 -11.02
C ALA A 358 -14.77 -17.50 -11.52
N PHE A 359 -15.00 -18.51 -10.68
CA PHE A 359 -14.88 -19.91 -11.06
C PHE A 359 -16.19 -20.48 -11.61
N ASP A 360 -16.09 -21.41 -12.55
CA ASP A 360 -17.20 -22.23 -13.01
C ASP A 360 -17.32 -23.49 -12.15
N PHE A 361 -18.32 -23.52 -11.27
CA PHE A 361 -18.64 -24.69 -10.43
C PHE A 361 -19.53 -25.72 -11.14
N TYR A 362 -20.05 -25.39 -12.33
CA TYR A 362 -21.02 -26.21 -13.05
C TYR A 362 -20.44 -26.86 -14.31
N GLY A 363 -19.16 -26.59 -14.61
CA GLY A 363 -18.42 -27.19 -15.71
C GLY A 363 -17.96 -28.62 -15.46
N ASP A 364 -17.36 -29.23 -16.47
CA ASP A 364 -16.85 -30.62 -16.40
C ASP A 364 -15.61 -30.75 -15.48
N GLU A 365 -14.77 -29.71 -15.42
CA GLU A 365 -13.63 -29.65 -14.51
C GLU A 365 -14.05 -29.07 -13.15
N PRO A 366 -13.93 -29.82 -12.04
CA PRO A 366 -14.31 -29.33 -10.73
C PRO A 366 -13.35 -28.25 -10.22
N VAL A 367 -13.88 -27.33 -9.40
CA VAL A 367 -13.07 -26.42 -8.61
C VAL A 367 -12.48 -27.21 -7.44
N GLU A 368 -11.17 -27.22 -7.27
CA GLU A 368 -10.47 -28.02 -6.26
C GLU A 368 -9.52 -27.19 -5.40
N ILE A 369 -9.35 -27.60 -4.14
CA ILE A 369 -8.26 -27.14 -3.29
C ILE A 369 -7.02 -27.97 -3.63
N THR A 370 -6.01 -27.31 -4.18
CA THR A 370 -4.76 -27.94 -4.63
C THR A 370 -3.72 -28.02 -3.53
N ALA A 371 -3.70 -27.06 -2.60
CA ALA A 371 -2.75 -27.02 -1.49
C ALA A 371 -3.32 -26.27 -0.28
N LEU A 372 -2.90 -26.72 0.91
CA LEU A 372 -3.06 -26.01 2.17
C LEU A 372 -1.73 -25.39 2.55
N ARG A 373 -1.71 -24.09 2.84
CA ARG A 373 -0.53 -23.34 3.23
C ARG A 373 -0.65 -22.92 4.68
N VAL A 374 0.07 -23.63 5.53
CA VAL A 374 0.10 -23.39 6.98
C VAL A 374 1.36 -22.61 7.35
N PRO A 375 1.27 -21.56 8.19
CA PRO A 375 2.45 -20.83 8.66
C PRO A 375 3.50 -21.78 9.26
N GLN A 376 4.77 -21.56 8.95
CA GLN A 376 5.90 -22.25 9.60
C GLN A 376 6.72 -21.29 10.44
N GLU A 377 7.35 -21.81 11.49
CA GLU A 377 8.36 -21.05 12.24
C GLU A 377 9.56 -20.73 11.36
N GLN A 378 9.82 -19.44 11.16
CA GLN A 378 10.98 -18.92 10.45
C GLN A 378 11.98 -18.30 11.43
N PRO A 379 13.29 -18.27 11.08
CA PRO A 379 14.24 -17.49 11.84
C PRO A 379 13.87 -16.00 11.81
N PRO A 380 14.25 -15.21 12.84
CA PRO A 380 13.94 -13.79 12.89
C PRO A 380 14.48 -13.03 11.66
N LYS A 381 13.63 -12.24 11.01
CA LYS A 381 13.96 -11.47 9.81
C LYS A 381 15.08 -10.44 10.05
N GLU A 382 15.25 -10.01 11.29
CA GLU A 382 16.27 -9.07 11.73
C GLU A 382 17.69 -9.60 11.55
N LEU A 383 17.88 -10.91 11.39
CA LEU A 383 19.18 -11.50 11.08
C LEU A 383 19.78 -10.96 9.79
N ILE A 384 18.94 -10.55 8.83
CA ILE A 384 19.38 -9.92 7.57
C ILE A 384 19.98 -8.54 7.80
N TYR A 385 19.66 -7.86 8.89
CA TYR A 385 20.23 -6.53 9.18
C TYR A 385 21.73 -6.58 9.47
N LEU A 386 22.23 -7.66 10.08
CA LEU A 386 23.66 -7.81 10.39
C LEU A 386 24.56 -7.79 9.14
N PRO A 387 24.39 -8.68 8.14
CA PRO A 387 25.20 -8.63 6.93
C PRO A 387 24.94 -7.34 6.13
N THR A 388 23.72 -6.79 6.19
CA THR A 388 23.37 -5.56 5.49
C THR A 388 24.10 -4.33 6.07
N LEU A 389 24.15 -4.20 7.38
CA LEU A 389 24.90 -3.13 8.07
C LEU A 389 26.41 -3.30 7.92
N LEU A 390 26.91 -4.54 7.88
CA LEU A 390 28.31 -4.81 7.58
C LEU A 390 28.67 -4.33 6.16
N LEU A 391 27.84 -4.64 5.17
CA LEU A 391 28.03 -4.16 3.80
C LEU A 391 27.99 -2.63 3.71
N LEU A 392 27.06 -1.99 4.42
CA LEU A 392 27.02 -0.53 4.53
C LEU A 392 28.31 0.04 5.13
N GLY A 393 28.82 -0.58 6.20
CA GLY A 393 30.08 -0.22 6.83
C GLY A 393 31.27 -0.34 5.87
N LEU A 394 31.31 -1.38 5.03
CA LEU A 394 32.33 -1.55 3.99
C LEU A 394 32.26 -0.45 2.93
N VAL A 395 31.06 -0.10 2.46
CA VAL A 395 30.87 1.01 1.50
C VAL A 395 31.32 2.33 2.12
N ALA A 396 30.91 2.61 3.37
CA ALA A 396 31.30 3.81 4.09
C ALA A 396 32.83 3.89 4.28
N TRP A 397 33.47 2.79 4.69
CA TRP A 397 34.92 2.71 4.86
C TRP A 397 35.67 2.96 3.56
N ALA A 398 35.24 2.34 2.46
CA ALA A 398 35.81 2.57 1.14
C ALA A 398 35.67 4.03 0.68
N GLN A 399 34.53 4.67 0.96
CA GLN A 399 34.29 6.07 0.63
C GLN A 399 35.09 7.04 1.50
N LEU A 400 35.21 6.79 2.81
CA LEU A 400 36.03 7.60 3.72
C LEU A 400 37.50 7.58 3.30
N GLY A 401 38.00 6.42 2.86
CA GLY A 401 39.36 6.30 2.33
C GLY A 401 39.60 7.15 1.08
N ARG A 402 38.56 7.38 0.25
CA ARG A 402 38.64 8.27 -0.91
C ARG A 402 38.48 9.74 -0.55
N ALA A 403 37.50 10.08 0.28
CA ALA A 403 37.24 11.45 0.69
C ALA A 403 38.49 12.10 1.30
N ARG A 404 39.21 11.36 2.16
CA ARG A 404 40.49 11.83 2.72
C ARG A 404 41.57 12.08 1.67
N ARG A 405 41.59 11.32 0.56
CA ARG A 405 42.56 11.54 -0.53
C ARG A 405 42.20 12.76 -1.37
N GLU A 406 40.90 12.99 -1.57
CA GLU A 406 40.37 14.16 -2.28
C GLU A 406 40.65 15.44 -1.48
N GLU A 407 40.43 15.44 -0.16
CA GLU A 407 40.75 16.57 0.73
C GLU A 407 42.25 16.90 0.80
N VAL A 408 43.14 15.91 0.70
CA VAL A 408 44.60 16.13 0.69
C VAL A 408 45.11 16.65 -0.67
N SER A 409 44.31 16.48 -1.73
CA SER A 409 44.66 16.92 -3.10
C SER A 409 44.10 18.29 -3.49
N ALA A 410 43.17 18.83 -2.69
CA ALA A 410 42.56 20.15 -2.85
C ALA A 410 43.28 21.19 -1.97
#